data_AF-A0A6U1N0R5-F1
#
_entry.id   AF-A0A6U1N0R5-F1
#
_cell.length_a   1.000
_cell.length_b   1.000
_cell.length_c   1.000
_cell.angle_alpha   90.00
_cell.angle_beta   90.00
_cell.angle_gamma   90.00
#
_symmetry.space_group_name_H-M   'P 1'
#
loop_
_entity.id
_entity.type
_entity.pdbx_description
1 polymer ?
#
loop_
_entity_poly.entity_id
_entity_poly.type
_entity_poly.pdbx_seq_one_letter_code
_entity_poly.pdbx_strand_id
1 'polypeptide(L)'
;MWNNLANSTICLLSVQAASFLLPNPPALQALFFPRVFFQGGAAFPYNTLGIRRMAQAAGEPNQPSSPLYNFPKVSIDDGIQKYVLLKASYRTDDGSLPLEQYYVRGRCAAEFHVECATVPIQEMESQGISVDIKGGGRINHNASAKTIRIYGYSMQFGRAEHLLTSKLCQEAFPDHQVEWSNEGY
;
A
#
# COMPACT_ATOMS: atom_id res chain seq x y z
N MET A 1 63.06 -14.79 45.73
CA MET A 1 62.50 -16.13 45.38
C MET A 1 61.32 -15.87 44.45
N TRP A 2 61.54 -15.87 43.13
CA TRP A 2 61.37 -17.03 42.22
C TRP A 2 59.89 -17.43 42.09
N ASN A 3 59.20 -17.04 41.01
CA ASN A 3 58.86 -17.83 39.79
C ASN A 3 57.34 -18.11 39.79
N ASN A 4 56.54 -18.27 38.73
CA ASN A 4 56.65 -18.60 37.30
C ASN A 4 55.33 -18.11 36.63
N LEU A 5 55.30 -17.48 35.46
CA LEU A 5 55.29 -18.05 34.09
C LEU A 5 54.11 -18.97 33.72
N ALA A 6 53.28 -18.43 32.81
CA ALA A 6 52.91 -18.98 31.49
C ALA A 6 51.57 -19.74 31.27
N ASN A 7 51.01 -19.41 30.09
CA ASN A 7 50.03 -20.11 29.24
C ASN A 7 48.54 -19.79 29.51
N SER A 8 47.75 -19.30 28.55
CA SER A 8 47.54 -19.95 27.25
C SER A 8 47.01 -19.00 26.15
N THR A 9 47.71 -19.02 25.02
CA THR A 9 47.21 -19.18 23.64
C THR A 9 45.96 -18.40 23.19
N ILE A 10 46.18 -17.26 22.54
CA ILE A 10 45.19 -16.59 21.67
C ILE A 10 45.23 -17.27 20.30
N CYS A 11 44.22 -18.07 19.99
CA CYS A 11 44.00 -18.63 18.64
C CYS A 11 43.41 -17.55 17.73
N LEU A 12 44.26 -17.02 16.85
CA LEU A 12 43.87 -16.36 15.60
C LEU A 12 43.21 -17.40 14.69
N LEU A 13 41.92 -17.23 14.39
CA LEU A 13 41.24 -17.92 13.29
C LEU A 13 40.65 -16.87 12.36
N SER A 14 41.45 -16.57 11.34
CA SER A 14 41.08 -15.96 10.08
C SER A 14 39.95 -16.76 9.43
N VAL A 15 38.77 -16.16 9.32
CA VAL A 15 37.71 -16.67 8.44
C VAL A 15 37.80 -15.90 7.13
N GLN A 16 38.26 -16.60 6.10
CA GLN A 16 38.31 -16.14 4.72
C GLN A 16 36.92 -15.71 4.24
N ALA A 17 36.86 -14.49 3.70
CA ALA A 17 35.74 -14.01 2.90
C ALA A 17 35.73 -14.77 1.56
N ALA A 18 34.78 -15.68 1.40
CA ALA A 18 34.45 -16.28 0.11
C ALA A 18 33.50 -15.32 -0.64
N SER A 19 34.08 -14.50 -1.51
CA SER A 19 33.33 -13.68 -2.46
C SER A 19 32.69 -14.58 -3.52
N PHE A 20 31.44 -14.98 -3.30
CA PHE A 20 30.62 -15.63 -4.32
C PHE A 20 30.18 -14.59 -5.35
N LEU A 21 30.77 -14.70 -6.55
CA LEU A 21 30.33 -14.07 -7.78
C LEU A 21 28.88 -14.47 -8.10
N LEU A 22 27.97 -13.50 -8.12
CA LEU A 22 26.68 -13.62 -8.78
C LEU A 22 26.82 -13.20 -10.25
N PRO A 23 26.30 -13.98 -11.22
CA PRO A 23 26.31 -13.59 -12.63
C PRO A 23 25.24 -12.51 -12.92
N ASN A 24 25.65 -11.50 -13.68
CA ASN A 24 24.80 -10.43 -14.24
C ASN A 24 23.63 -11.01 -15.08
N PRO A 25 22.40 -10.51 -14.93
CA PRO A 25 21.32 -10.81 -15.87
C PRO A 25 21.49 -10.06 -17.20
N PRO A 26 21.14 -10.67 -18.34
CA PRO A 26 21.26 -10.03 -19.66
C PRO A 26 20.21 -8.93 -19.86
N ALA A 27 20.68 -7.83 -20.44
CA ALA A 27 19.88 -6.68 -20.84
C ALA A 27 18.73 -7.08 -21.78
N LEU A 28 17.50 -6.77 -21.36
CA LEU A 28 16.32 -6.86 -22.22
C LEU A 28 16.35 -5.72 -23.23
N GLN A 29 16.46 -6.09 -24.50
CA GLN A 29 16.47 -5.21 -25.64
C GLN A 29 15.08 -4.59 -25.84
N ALA A 30 15.07 -3.26 -25.98
CA ALA A 30 13.89 -2.48 -26.31
C ALA A 30 13.41 -2.82 -27.72
N LEU A 31 12.22 -3.41 -27.82
CA LEU A 31 11.52 -3.54 -29.10
C LEU A 31 10.89 -2.19 -29.46
N PHE A 32 11.58 -1.52 -30.38
CA PHE A 32 11.11 -0.46 -31.24
C PHE A 32 9.76 -0.83 -31.88
N PHE A 33 8.68 -0.18 -31.47
CA PHE A 33 7.44 -0.16 -32.25
C PHE A 33 7.50 1.03 -33.23
N PRO A 34 7.42 0.80 -34.55
CA PRO A 34 7.40 1.89 -35.50
C PRO A 34 6.09 2.67 -35.40
N ARG A 35 6.25 3.99 -35.22
CA ARG A 35 5.23 5.02 -35.33
C ARG A 35 4.71 5.06 -36.77
N VAL A 36 3.58 4.42 -37.05
CA VAL A 36 2.89 4.57 -38.34
C VAL A 36 2.17 5.91 -38.34
N PHE A 37 2.77 6.86 -39.03
CA PHE A 37 2.14 8.10 -39.49
C PHE A 37 1.68 7.82 -40.92
N PHE A 38 0.37 7.88 -41.20
CA PHE A 38 -0.10 8.06 -42.57
C PHE A 38 -1.37 8.91 -42.60
N GLN A 39 -1.21 10.07 -43.25
CA GLN A 39 -2.27 10.99 -43.68
C GLN A 39 -3.11 10.37 -44.80
N GLY A 40 -4.36 10.81 -44.94
CA GLY A 40 -5.09 10.67 -46.20
C GLY A 40 -6.60 10.60 -46.03
N GLY A 41 -7.28 11.69 -46.34
CA GLY A 41 -8.74 11.77 -46.34
C GLY A 41 -9.40 11.07 -47.53
N ALA A 42 -10.68 10.78 -47.38
CA ALA A 42 -11.65 10.71 -48.46
C ALA A 42 -13.03 11.06 -47.89
N ALA A 43 -13.59 12.15 -48.39
CA ALA A 43 -14.96 12.56 -48.13
C ALA A 43 -15.93 11.57 -48.82
N PHE A 44 -16.86 11.01 -48.05
CA PHE A 44 -18.04 10.33 -48.59
C PHE A 44 -19.28 11.07 -48.07
N PRO A 45 -20.13 11.63 -48.95
CA PRO A 45 -21.33 12.33 -48.53
C PRO A 45 -22.41 11.29 -48.26
N TYR A 46 -22.81 11.15 -47.00
CA TYR A 46 -24.10 10.55 -46.67
C TYR A 46 -25.06 11.63 -46.17
N ASN A 47 -26.18 11.67 -46.87
CA ASN A 47 -27.34 12.49 -46.61
C ASN A 47 -27.70 12.57 -45.14
N THR A 48 -28.03 13.78 -44.74
CA THR A 48 -28.68 14.15 -43.49
C THR A 48 -30.02 13.42 -43.37
N LEU A 49 -30.18 12.60 -42.33
CA LEU A 49 -31.39 12.42 -41.51
C LEU A 49 -31.21 11.15 -40.65
N GLY A 50 -30.88 11.32 -39.37
CA GLY A 50 -30.99 10.22 -38.39
C GLY A 50 -29.79 9.90 -37.51
N ILE A 51 -28.88 10.84 -37.21
CA ILE A 51 -27.78 10.60 -36.25
C ILE A 51 -27.95 11.49 -35.02
N ARG A 52 -28.81 11.08 -34.10
CA ARG A 52 -28.74 11.46 -32.68
C ARG A 52 -28.95 10.18 -31.87
N ARG A 53 -28.02 9.92 -30.94
CA ARG A 53 -27.70 8.64 -30.28
C ARG A 53 -26.99 7.68 -31.22
N MET A 54 -25.66 7.60 -31.09
CA MET A 54 -24.86 6.37 -30.96
C MET A 54 -23.38 6.78 -30.83
N ALA A 55 -23.09 7.67 -29.87
CA ALA A 55 -21.72 8.05 -29.49
C ALA A 55 -21.51 7.98 -27.96
N GLN A 56 -22.27 7.09 -27.31
CA GLN A 56 -22.12 6.75 -25.89
C GLN A 56 -22.28 5.22 -25.76
N ALA A 57 -21.33 4.49 -26.32
CA ALA A 57 -21.22 3.04 -26.11
C ALA A 57 -19.76 2.56 -26.16
N ALA A 58 -18.80 3.45 -25.87
CA ALA A 58 -17.54 3.01 -25.29
C ALA A 58 -17.83 2.86 -23.79
N GLY A 59 -18.41 1.72 -23.41
CA GLY A 59 -18.52 1.36 -22.01
C GLY A 59 -17.11 1.34 -21.44
N GLU A 60 -16.86 2.16 -20.42
CA GLU A 60 -15.72 1.99 -19.54
C GLU A 60 -15.69 0.52 -19.08
N PRO A 61 -14.51 -0.10 -18.96
CA PRO A 61 -14.40 -1.50 -18.55
C PRO A 61 -15.19 -1.68 -17.25
N ASN A 62 -16.22 -2.52 -17.30
CA ASN A 62 -17.11 -2.87 -16.19
C ASN A 62 -16.24 -3.20 -14.96
N GLN A 63 -16.01 -2.19 -14.12
CA GLN A 63 -15.34 -2.38 -12.85
C GLN A 63 -16.29 -3.27 -12.05
N PRO A 64 -15.85 -4.41 -11.50
CA PRO A 64 -16.66 -5.11 -10.52
C PRO A 64 -16.87 -4.13 -9.36
N SER A 65 -18.04 -3.50 -9.27
CA SER A 65 -18.37 -2.50 -8.26
C SER A 65 -18.60 -3.18 -6.92
N SER A 66 -17.52 -3.77 -6.41
CA SER A 66 -17.49 -4.41 -5.11
C SER A 66 -17.66 -3.32 -4.04
N PRO A 67 -18.45 -3.55 -2.99
CA PRO A 67 -18.66 -2.57 -1.92
C PRO A 67 -17.35 -2.07 -1.27
N LEU A 68 -16.28 -2.87 -1.34
CA LEU A 68 -14.93 -2.50 -0.93
C LEU A 68 -14.41 -1.21 -1.58
N TYR A 69 -14.74 -0.95 -2.85
CA TYR A 69 -14.26 0.24 -3.57
C TYR A 69 -14.99 1.53 -3.19
N ASN A 70 -16.10 1.44 -2.44
CA ASN A 70 -16.83 2.61 -1.95
C ASN A 70 -16.06 3.38 -0.87
N PHE A 71 -15.07 2.74 -0.25
CA PHE A 71 -14.29 3.32 0.84
C PHE A 71 -12.88 3.72 0.39
N PRO A 72 -12.38 4.90 0.79
CA PRO A 72 -11.01 5.27 0.51
C PRO A 72 -10.04 4.32 1.22
N LYS A 73 -8.98 3.86 0.54
CA LYS A 73 -7.96 2.97 1.12
C LYS A 73 -7.30 3.59 2.35
N VAL A 74 -6.99 4.88 2.31
CA VAL A 74 -6.33 5.62 3.38
C VAL A 74 -7.19 6.80 3.78
N SER A 75 -7.42 6.95 5.09
CA SER A 75 -8.06 8.13 5.69
C SER A 75 -7.27 8.48 6.94
N ILE A 76 -6.58 9.62 6.89
CA ILE A 76 -5.66 10.13 7.91
C ILE A 76 -5.79 11.65 8.01
N ASP A 77 -5.73 12.19 9.23
CA ASP A 77 -5.74 13.65 9.46
C ASP A 77 -4.33 14.25 9.37
N ASP A 78 -4.20 15.57 9.41
CA ASP A 78 -2.92 16.27 9.58
C ASP A 78 -2.52 16.30 11.06
N GLY A 79 -1.26 16.01 11.36
CA GLY A 79 -0.69 15.93 12.71
C GLY A 79 -0.28 14.51 13.15
N ILE A 80 -0.01 14.39 14.44
CA ILE A 80 0.37 13.12 15.09
C ILE A 80 -0.90 12.42 15.56
N GLN A 81 -1.14 11.21 15.05
CA GLN A 81 -2.35 10.45 15.33
C GLN A 81 -2.07 8.97 15.53
N LYS A 82 -3.00 8.29 16.20
CA LYS A 82 -3.03 6.83 16.28
C LYS A 82 -3.72 6.28 15.03
N TYR A 83 -3.25 5.13 14.56
CA TYR A 83 -3.84 4.49 13.39
C TYR A 83 -3.99 2.99 13.57
N VAL A 84 -4.94 2.42 12.83
CA VAL A 84 -5.17 0.98 12.73
C VAL A 84 -5.07 0.53 11.28
N LEU A 85 -4.56 -0.69 11.09
CA LEU A 85 -4.58 -1.38 9.81
C LEU A 85 -5.72 -2.39 9.83
N LEU A 86 -6.67 -2.21 8.92
CA LEU A 86 -7.84 -3.05 8.77
C LEU A 86 -7.68 -3.93 7.53
N LYS A 87 -8.07 -5.19 7.62
CA LYS A 87 -8.25 -6.09 6.48
C LYS A 87 -9.74 -6.32 6.32
N ALA A 88 -10.31 -5.85 5.22
CA ALA A 88 -11.71 -6.07 4.90
C ALA A 88 -11.83 -7.19 3.87
N SER A 89 -12.79 -8.10 4.10
CA SER A 89 -13.08 -9.24 3.25
C SER A 89 -14.55 -9.20 2.84
N TYR A 90 -14.83 -9.23 1.54
CA TYR A 90 -16.17 -9.25 0.98
C TYR A 90 -16.39 -10.55 0.20
N ARG A 91 -17.49 -11.25 0.49
CA ARG A 91 -17.84 -12.51 -0.16
C ARG A 91 -18.99 -12.31 -1.14
N THR A 92 -18.74 -12.55 -2.42
CA THR A 92 -19.77 -12.59 -3.44
C THR A 92 -20.51 -13.93 -3.40
N ASP A 93 -21.80 -13.91 -3.72
CA ASP A 93 -22.69 -15.07 -3.83
C ASP A 93 -22.36 -15.99 -5.01
N ASP A 94 -21.64 -15.49 -6.01
CA ASP A 94 -21.18 -16.22 -7.20
C ASP A 94 -20.18 -17.38 -6.93
N GLY A 95 -19.88 -17.69 -5.67
CA GLY A 95 -18.93 -18.75 -5.29
C GLY A 95 -17.46 -18.41 -5.57
N SER A 96 -17.17 -17.17 -5.95
CA SER A 96 -15.81 -16.65 -6.14
C SER A 96 -15.06 -16.56 -4.80
N LEU A 97 -13.72 -16.53 -4.89
CA LEU A 97 -12.87 -16.28 -3.71
C LEU A 97 -13.24 -14.94 -3.07
N PRO A 98 -13.18 -14.82 -1.73
CA PRO A 98 -13.46 -13.56 -1.06
C PRO A 98 -12.47 -12.50 -1.53
N LEU A 99 -13.01 -11.32 -1.87
CA LEU A 99 -12.21 -10.15 -2.20
C LEU A 99 -11.66 -9.58 -0.90
N GLU A 100 -10.36 -9.31 -0.85
CA GLU A 100 -9.70 -8.81 0.34
C GLU A 100 -8.97 -7.50 0.04
N GLN A 101 -9.10 -6.52 0.93
CA GLN A 101 -8.44 -5.24 0.79
C GLN A 101 -8.02 -4.67 2.14
N TYR A 102 -6.91 -3.94 2.15
CA TYR A 102 -6.39 -3.29 3.34
C TYR A 102 -6.76 -1.82 3.39
N TYR A 103 -7.11 -1.35 4.58
CA TYR A 103 -7.47 0.04 4.84
C TYR A 103 -6.67 0.59 6.01
N VAL A 104 -6.23 1.83 5.86
CA VAL A 104 -5.57 2.59 6.92
C VAL A 104 -6.55 3.64 7.43
N ARG A 105 -6.78 3.63 8.75
CA ARG A 105 -7.65 4.59 9.43
C ARG A 105 -6.88 5.23 10.58
N GLY A 106 -6.77 6.55 10.55
CA GLY A 106 -6.17 7.35 11.62
C GLY A 106 -6.99 8.62 11.84
N ARG A 107 -7.06 9.05 13.10
CA ARG A 107 -7.76 10.28 13.49
C ARG A 107 -6.99 10.99 14.59
N CYS A 108 -6.78 12.30 14.45
CA CYS A 108 -6.06 13.09 15.46
C CYS A 108 -6.85 13.18 16.79
N ALA A 109 -8.18 13.19 16.70
CA ALA A 109 -9.07 13.27 17.86
C ALA A 109 -9.18 11.95 18.66
N ALA A 110 -8.68 10.83 18.13
CA ALA A 110 -8.81 9.53 18.78
C ALA A 110 -7.81 9.36 19.92
N GLU A 111 -8.32 9.12 21.12
CA GLU A 111 -7.47 8.83 22.28
C GLU A 111 -6.95 7.39 22.24
N PHE A 112 -7.74 6.48 21.68
CA PHE A 112 -7.40 5.05 21.58
C PHE A 112 -7.50 4.51 20.15
N HIS A 113 -6.75 3.44 19.87
CA HIS A 113 -6.78 2.77 18.56
C HIS A 113 -8.16 2.23 18.20
N VAL A 114 -8.96 1.84 19.19
CA VAL A 114 -10.32 1.32 19.00
C VAL A 114 -11.22 2.38 18.37
N GLU A 115 -11.10 3.64 18.77
CA GLU A 115 -11.93 4.74 18.27
C GLU A 115 -11.69 5.01 16.78
N CYS A 116 -10.46 4.81 16.29
CA CYS A 116 -10.14 4.86 14.87
C CYS A 116 -10.79 3.71 14.07
N ALA A 117 -11.12 2.60 14.73
CA ALA A 117 -11.65 1.40 14.10
C ALA A 117 -13.18 1.30 14.17
N THR A 118 -13.81 1.75 15.27
CA THR A 118 -15.24 1.51 15.54
C THR A 118 -16.16 2.03 14.44
N VAL A 119 -16.06 3.31 14.10
CA VAL A 119 -16.92 3.92 13.06
C VAL A 119 -16.73 3.26 11.69
N PRO A 120 -15.50 3.13 11.13
CA PRO A 120 -15.34 2.53 9.82
C PRO A 120 -15.70 1.04 9.78
N ILE A 121 -15.49 0.29 10.87
CA ILE A 121 -15.93 -1.11 10.96
C ILE A 121 -17.46 -1.18 10.89
N GLN A 122 -18.18 -0.37 11.67
CA GLN A 122 -19.64 -0.34 11.66
C GLN A 122 -20.21 0.00 10.26
N GLU A 123 -19.61 0.96 9.57
CA GLU A 123 -20.01 1.34 8.21
C GLU A 123 -19.76 0.19 7.21
N MET A 124 -18.61 -0.49 7.29
CA MET A 124 -18.28 -1.62 6.42
C MET A 124 -19.17 -2.84 6.69
N GLU A 125 -19.37 -3.18 7.95
CA GLU A 125 -20.23 -4.30 8.37
C GLU A 125 -21.69 -4.08 7.96
N SER A 126 -22.17 -2.83 7.97
CA SER A 126 -23.52 -2.49 7.48
C SER A 126 -23.71 -2.79 5.98
N GLN A 127 -22.63 -2.87 5.22
CA GLN A 127 -22.62 -3.25 3.80
C GLN A 127 -22.29 -4.73 3.57
N GLY A 128 -22.26 -5.55 4.64
CA GLY A 128 -21.94 -6.98 4.56
C GLY A 128 -20.46 -7.28 4.36
N ILE A 129 -19.57 -6.33 4.67
CA ILE A 129 -18.12 -6.52 4.59
C ILE A 129 -17.61 -6.97 5.96
N SER A 130 -16.88 -8.08 6.02
CA SER A 130 -16.21 -8.54 7.24
C SER A 130 -14.90 -7.79 7.44
N VAL A 131 -14.63 -7.26 8.64
CA VAL A 131 -13.41 -6.48 8.91
C VAL A 131 -12.60 -7.09 10.06
N ASP A 132 -11.31 -7.32 9.81
CA ASP A 132 -10.34 -7.76 10.80
C ASP A 132 -9.32 -6.63 11.10
N ILE A 133 -9.01 -6.43 12.38
CA ILE A 133 -7.92 -5.53 12.79
C ILE A 133 -6.59 -6.30 12.73
N LYS A 134 -5.64 -5.84 11.92
CA LYS A 134 -4.30 -6.45 11.74
C LYS A 134 -3.19 -5.71 12.50
N GLY A 135 -3.56 -4.85 13.44
CA GLY A 135 -2.65 -4.13 14.32
C GLY A 135 -2.83 -2.62 14.24
N GLY A 136 -1.95 -1.89 14.94
CA GLY A 136 -1.91 -0.43 14.85
C GLY A 136 -0.54 0.16 15.15
N GLY A 137 -0.50 1.48 15.22
CA GLY A 137 0.69 2.27 15.54
C GLY A 137 0.36 3.76 15.61
N ARG A 138 1.34 4.60 15.28
CA ARG A 138 1.22 6.05 15.14
C ARG A 138 1.65 6.49 13.74
N ILE A 139 0.97 7.53 13.26
CA ILE A 139 1.32 8.23 12.02
C ILE A 139 1.51 9.70 12.37
N ASN A 140 2.64 10.27 11.97
CA ASN A 140 2.84 11.70 11.92
C ASN A 140 2.71 12.13 10.46
N HIS A 141 1.57 12.75 10.14
CA HIS A 141 1.31 13.32 8.83
C HIS A 141 1.52 14.83 8.93
N ASN A 142 2.36 15.37 8.05
CA ASN A 142 2.55 16.80 7.92
C ASN A 142 2.23 17.19 6.48
N ALA A 143 1.02 17.68 6.25
CA ALA A 143 0.53 18.08 4.94
C ALA A 143 1.34 19.26 4.35
N SER A 144 1.88 20.14 5.21
CA SER A 144 2.68 21.29 4.78
C SER A 144 4.06 20.87 4.28
N ALA A 145 4.72 19.95 4.98
CA ALA A 145 6.02 19.40 4.60
C ALA A 145 5.91 18.25 3.59
N LYS A 146 4.69 17.77 3.30
CA LYS A 146 4.41 16.57 2.51
C LYS A 146 5.16 15.34 3.02
N THR A 147 5.21 15.17 4.35
CA THR A 147 5.89 14.02 4.98
C THR A 147 4.90 13.17 5.77
N ILE A 148 5.07 11.85 5.68
CA ILE A 148 4.31 10.88 6.45
C ILE A 148 5.31 9.95 7.12
N ARG A 149 5.29 9.89 8.46
CA ARG A 149 6.12 8.97 9.24
C ARG A 149 5.26 7.98 10.00
N ILE A 150 5.51 6.70 9.79
CA ILE A 150 4.75 5.59 10.36
C ILE A 150 5.64 4.83 11.36
N TYR A 151 5.20 4.67 12.60
CA TYR A 151 6.00 4.04 13.64
C TYR A 151 5.17 3.53 14.82
N GLY A 152 5.82 2.83 15.76
CA GLY A 152 5.22 2.39 17.01
C GLY A 152 4.23 1.23 16.90
N TYR A 153 3.43 1.01 17.94
CA TYR A 153 2.53 -0.14 18.00
C TYR A 153 1.25 0.20 18.77
N SER A 154 0.22 -0.63 18.62
CA SER A 154 -0.97 -0.58 19.47
C SER A 154 -0.82 -1.52 20.65
N MET A 155 -1.11 -1.03 21.86
CA MET A 155 -1.09 -1.89 23.05
C MET A 155 -2.15 -3.00 22.99
N GLN A 156 -3.31 -2.71 22.39
CA GLN A 156 -4.44 -3.66 22.31
C GLN A 156 -4.34 -4.59 21.11
N PHE A 157 -3.86 -4.09 19.97
CA PHE A 157 -3.87 -4.84 18.70
C PHE A 157 -2.47 -5.29 18.24
N GLY A 158 -1.42 -4.92 18.97
CA GLY A 158 -0.05 -5.17 18.57
C GLY A 158 0.43 -4.24 17.43
N ARG A 159 1.60 -4.57 16.89
CA ARG A 159 2.24 -3.80 15.82
C ARG A 159 1.63 -4.17 14.46
N ALA A 160 1.16 -3.18 13.72
CA ALA A 160 0.74 -3.36 12.34
C ALA A 160 1.94 -3.62 11.41
N GLU A 161 1.67 -4.12 10.19
CA GLU A 161 2.70 -4.13 9.16
C GLU A 161 2.90 -2.71 8.59
N HIS A 162 3.92 -2.01 9.09
CA HIS A 162 4.19 -0.62 8.69
C HIS A 162 4.59 -0.50 7.22
N LEU A 163 5.25 -1.51 6.65
CA LEU A 163 5.63 -1.54 5.24
C LEU A 163 4.41 -1.58 4.30
N LEU A 164 3.39 -2.38 4.60
CA LEU A 164 2.12 -2.35 3.87
C LEU A 164 1.39 -1.02 4.07
N THR A 165 1.38 -0.51 5.31
CA THR A 165 0.78 0.81 5.60
C THR A 165 1.47 1.90 4.77
N SER A 166 2.80 1.89 4.66
CA SER A 166 3.56 2.88 3.90
C SER A 166 3.25 2.82 2.41
N LYS A 167 3.11 1.61 1.84
CA LYS A 167 2.71 1.42 0.44
C LYS A 167 1.33 2.01 0.17
N LEU A 168 0.35 1.73 1.04
CA LEU A 168 -1.00 2.29 0.91
C LEU A 168 -0.99 3.82 1.00
N CYS A 169 -0.22 4.39 1.94
CA CYS A 169 -0.06 5.84 2.04
C CYS A 169 0.63 6.43 0.80
N GLN A 170 1.63 5.75 0.23
CA GLN A 170 2.30 6.20 -0.99
C GLN A 170 1.37 6.18 -2.21
N GLU A 171 0.48 5.19 -2.31
CA GLU A 171 -0.56 5.14 -3.35
C GLU A 171 -1.57 6.29 -3.20
N ALA A 172 -1.97 6.62 -1.96
CA ALA A 172 -2.93 7.68 -1.69
C ALA A 172 -2.33 9.10 -1.79
N PHE A 173 -1.05 9.24 -1.44
CA PHE A 173 -0.31 10.51 -1.41
C PHE A 173 0.99 10.40 -2.21
N PRO A 174 0.92 10.38 -3.56
CA PRO A 174 2.10 10.17 -4.41
C PRO A 174 3.15 11.27 -4.26
N ASP A 175 2.73 12.49 -3.92
CA ASP A 175 3.63 13.64 -3.73
C ASP A 175 4.29 13.69 -2.33
N HIS A 176 3.94 12.77 -1.43
CA HIS A 176 4.45 12.77 -0.07
C HIS A 176 5.63 11.81 0.08
N GLN A 177 6.60 12.20 0.90
CA GLN A 177 7.67 11.32 1.34
C GLN A 177 7.15 10.47 2.50
N VAL A 178 7.00 9.17 2.25
CA VAL A 178 6.55 8.20 3.25
C VAL A 178 7.74 7.45 3.83
N GLU A 179 7.94 7.59 5.13
CA GLU A 179 8.96 6.88 5.91
C GLU A 179 8.27 5.97 6.93
N TRP A 180 8.85 4.80 7.20
CA TRP A 180 8.35 3.91 8.24
C TRP A 180 9.50 3.34 9.06
N SER A 181 9.22 3.07 10.34
CA SER A 181 10.13 2.39 11.26
C SER A 181 9.37 1.40 12.13
N ASN A 182 10.01 0.28 12.45
CA ASN A 182 9.51 -0.70 13.42
C ASN A 182 9.80 -0.32 14.87
N GLU A 183 10.50 0.81 15.08
CA GLU A 183 10.94 1.31 16.39
C GLU A 183 10.08 2.49 16.86
N GLY A 184 10.14 2.79 18.16
CA GLY A 184 9.46 3.92 18.79
C GLY A 184 8.12 3.58 19.46
N TYR A 185 7.63 4.48 20.33
CA TYR A 185 6.28 4.46 20.90
C TYR A 185 5.66 5.85 20.82
#